data_AF-A0A8R7TS57-F1
#
_entry.id   AF-A0A8R7TS57-F1
#
_cell.length_a   1.000
_cell.length_b   1.000
_cell.length_c   1.000
_cell.angle_alpha   90.00
_cell.angle_beta   90.00
_cell.angle_gamma   90.00
#
_symmetry.space_group_name_H-M   'P 1'
#
loop_
_entity.id
_entity.type
_entity.pdbx_description
1 polymer ?
#
loop_
_entity_poly.entity_id
_entity_poly.type
_entity_poly.pdbx_seq_one_letter_code
_entity_poly.pdbx_strand_id
1 'polypeptide(L)' 'VGQSNSHFIFSILWKASNLLGHKIFFWLLLHDRVNTRNLLKRKSMFLNLYECALCNDKTEETSLHLFWDCPFSMQCWNSI' A
#
# COMPACT_ATOMS: atom_id res chain seq x y z
N VAL A 1 14.90 19.00 21.61
CA VAL A 1 15.12 18.61 20.20
C VAL A 1 14.99 17.10 20.14
N GLY A 2 13.82 16.59 19.70
CA GLY A 2 13.49 15.17 19.78
C GLY A 2 14.23 14.37 18.71
N GLN A 3 14.97 13.35 19.12
CA GLN A 3 15.50 12.35 18.20
C GLN A 3 14.32 11.58 17.60
N SER A 4 13.89 12.01 16.42
CA SER A 4 12.98 11.24 15.58
C SER A 4 13.72 9.97 15.16
N ASN A 5 13.54 8.88 15.91
CA ASN A 5 13.95 7.54 15.47
C ASN A 5 13.08 7.13 14.29
N SER A 6 13.32 7.74 13.13
CA SER A 6 12.73 7.32 11.87
C SER A 6 13.19 5.88 11.65
N HIS A 7 12.23 4.94 11.61
CA HIS A 7 12.49 3.53 11.34
C HIS A 7 13.48 3.40 10.17
N PHE A 8 14.49 2.54 10.28
CA PHE A 8 15.59 2.40 9.31
C PHE A 8 15.14 2.34 7.84
N ILE A 9 13.98 1.72 7.61
CA ILE A 9 13.30 1.62 6.32
C ILE A 9 13.04 3.01 5.69
N PHE A 10 12.61 4.00 6.47
CA PHE A 10 12.40 5.37 5.97
C PHE A 10 13.72 6.02 5.54
N SER A 11 14.82 5.77 6.27
CA SER A 11 16.14 6.29 5.87
C SER A 11 16.57 5.72 4.52
N ILE A 12 16.38 4.42 4.29
CA ILE A 12 16.66 3.78 3.00
C ILE A 12 15.79 4.39 1.90
N LEU A 13 14.49 4.52 2.14
CA LEU A 13 13.54 5.03 1.16
C LEU A 13 13.93 6.43 0.65
N TRP A 14 14.33 7.32 1.57
CA TRP A 14 14.70 8.69 1.21
C TRP A 14 16.10 8.78 0.58
N LYS A 15 17.01 7.86 0.91
CA LYS A 15 18.36 7.76 0.29
C LYS A 15 18.34 7.19 -1.13
N ALA A 16 17.33 6.40 -1.50
CA ALA A 16 17.24 5.81 -2.83
C ALA A 16 17.23 6.89 -3.94
N SER A 17 17.92 6.63 -5.05
CA SER A 17 17.90 7.49 -6.24
C SER A 17 16.72 7.09 -7.13
N ASN A 18 15.53 7.55 -6.79
CA ASN A 18 14.29 7.31 -7.53
C ASN A 18 13.43 8.58 -7.57
N LEU A 19 12.46 8.60 -8.50
CA LEU A 19 11.56 9.74 -8.65
C LEU A 19 10.78 9.97 -7.34
N LEU A 20 10.61 11.24 -6.98
CA LEU A 20 9.92 11.65 -5.74
C LEU A 20 8.52 11.01 -5.60
N GLY A 21 7.80 10.84 -6.71
CA GLY A 21 6.50 10.16 -6.73
C GLY A 21 6.55 8.74 -6.18
N HIS A 22 7.58 7.97 -6.52
CA HIS A 22 7.77 6.61 -5.99
C HIS A 22 8.09 6.65 -4.49
N LYS A 23 8.93 7.60 -4.05
CA LYS A 23 9.24 7.78 -2.61
C LYS A 23 7.96 8.07 -1.81
N ILE A 24 7.13 8.98 -2.30
CA ILE A 24 5.85 9.33 -1.66
C ILE A 24 4.92 8.12 -1.64
N PHE A 25 4.82 7.38 -2.74
CA PHE A 25 3.98 6.19 -2.81
C PHE A 25 4.39 5.12 -1.79
N PHE A 26 5.68 4.77 -1.73
CA PHE A 26 6.18 3.81 -0.74
C PHE A 26 6.05 4.32 0.69
N TRP A 27 6.22 5.62 0.91
CA TRP A 27 5.98 6.22 2.22
C TRP A 27 4.51 6.07 2.64
N LEU A 28 3.55 6.31 1.73
CA LEU A 28 2.13 6.06 1.97
C LEU A 28 1.86 4.57 2.22
N LEU A 29 2.50 3.68 1.47
CA LEU A 29 2.36 2.23 1.63
C LEU A 29 2.81 1.76 3.01
N LEU A 30 3.99 2.21 3.47
CA LEU A 30 4.52 1.89 4.80
C LEU A 30 3.64 2.41 5.94
N HIS A 31 2.89 3.49 5.70
CA HIS A 31 1.93 4.03 6.66
C HIS A 31 0.52 3.46 6.49
N ASP A 32 0.31 2.50 5.59
CA ASP A 32 -1.01 1.94 5.26
C ASP A 32 -2.04 3.01 4.84
N ARG A 33 -1.55 4.05 4.14
CA ARG A 33 -2.33 5.20 3.66
C ARG A 33 -2.56 5.20 2.15
N VAL A 34 -2.33 4.08 1.48
CA VAL A 34 -2.68 3.89 0.07
C VAL A 34 -4.19 3.76 -0.07
N ASN A 35 -4.74 4.31 -1.15
CA ASN A 35 -6.17 4.28 -1.45
C ASN A 35 -6.65 2.85 -1.73
N THR A 36 -6.96 2.12 -0.67
CA THR A 36 -7.62 0.81 -0.69
C THR A 36 -9.04 0.95 -0.20
N ARG A 37 -9.93 0.02 -0.55
CA ARG A 37 -11.31 0.02 -0.02
C ARG A 37 -11.34 -0.04 1.51
N ASN A 38 -10.39 -0.75 2.15
CA ASN A 38 -10.25 -0.73 3.60
C ASN A 38 -9.87 0.66 4.16
N LEU A 39 -9.00 1.42 3.48
CA LEU A 39 -8.72 2.80 3.90
C LEU A 39 -9.96 3.69 3.78
N LEU A 40 -10.74 3.56 2.70
CA LEU A 40 -11.98 4.32 2.51
C LEU A 40 -13.00 4.01 3.62
N LYS A 41 -13.14 2.74 4.00
CA LYS A 41 -13.96 2.30 5.15
C LYS A 41 -13.54 3.01 6.44
N ARG A 42 -12.24 3.04 6.75
CA ARG A 42 -11.71 3.74 7.94
C ARG A 42 -11.93 5.25 7.91
N LYS A 43 -12.05 5.85 6.73
CA LYS A 43 -12.38 7.27 6.53
C LYS A 43 -13.89 7.55 6.52
N SER A 44 -14.71 6.58 6.92
CA SER A 44 -16.18 6.66 6.90
C SER A 44 -16.76 6.94 5.51
N MET A 45 -16.04 6.57 4.44
CA MET A 45 -16.58 6.55 3.08
C MET A 45 -17.21 5.18 2.83
N PHE A 46 -18.54 5.15 2.78
CA PHE A 46 -19.29 3.93 2.57
C PHE A 46 -19.10 3.40 1.15
N LEU A 47 -18.79 2.11 1.05
CA LEU A 47 -18.78 1.36 -0.21
C LEU A 47 -19.72 0.16 -0.05
N ASN A 48 -20.43 -0.20 -1.12
CA ASN A 48 -21.32 -1.36 -1.12
C ASN A 48 -20.56 -2.69 -0.93
N LEU A 49 -19.30 -2.75 -1.38
CA LEU A 49 -18.44 -3.93 -1.31
C LEU A 49 -17.01 -3.50 -0.95
N TYR A 50 -16.41 -4.19 0.03
CA TYR A 50 -15.03 -3.95 0.47
C TYR A 50 -14.04 -5.01 -0.05
N GLU A 51 -14.53 -5.93 -0.87
CA GLU A 51 -13.73 -7.00 -1.50
C GLU A 51 -12.72 -6.42 -2.49
N CYS A 52 -11.62 -7.11 -2.76
CA CYS A 52 -10.62 -6.70 -3.75
C CYS A 52 -11.24 -6.56 -5.14
N ALA A 53 -10.93 -5.46 -5.84
CA ALA A 53 -11.41 -5.25 -7.21
C ALA A 53 -10.66 -6.08 -8.25
N LEU A 54 -9.46 -6.59 -7.91
CA LEU A 54 -8.52 -7.18 -8.85
C LEU A 54 -8.51 -8.72 -8.85
N CYS A 55 -9.04 -9.35 -7.81
CA CYS A 55 -9.21 -10.80 -7.75
C CYS A 55 -10.65 -11.18 -7.42
N ASN A 56 -10.98 -12.46 -7.64
CA ASN A 56 -12.32 -12.99 -7.39
C ASN A 56 -12.42 -13.76 -6.06
N ASP A 57 -11.43 -13.60 -5.17
CA ASP A 57 -11.32 -14.35 -3.92
C ASP A 57 -12.23 -13.80 -2.81
N LYS A 58 -12.98 -12.72 -3.09
CA LYS A 58 -13.87 -12.03 -2.13
C LYS A 58 -13.18 -11.64 -0.82
N THR A 59 -11.87 -11.43 -0.88
CA THR A 59 -11.02 -11.00 0.23
C THR A 59 -11.11 -9.49 0.40
N GLU A 60 -11.06 -8.99 1.64
CA GLU A 60 -11.07 -7.54 1.90
C GLU A 60 -9.84 -6.86 1.26
N GLU A 61 -10.06 -5.75 0.55
CA GLU A 61 -9.00 -5.01 -0.10
C GLU A 61 -8.19 -4.21 0.91
N THR A 62 -7.07 -4.78 1.36
CA THR A 62 -6.05 -4.11 2.17
C THR A 62 -4.81 -3.78 1.34
N SER A 63 -3.91 -2.95 1.86
CA SER A 63 -2.64 -2.65 1.18
C SER A 63 -1.79 -3.91 1.01
N LEU A 64 -1.73 -4.77 2.03
CA LEU A 64 -1.03 -6.05 1.97
C LEU A 64 -1.61 -6.96 0.90
N HIS A 65 -2.95 -7.12 0.89
CA HIS A 65 -3.59 -7.94 -0.12
C HIS A 65 -3.35 -7.37 -1.52
N LEU A 66 -3.56 -6.06 -1.72
CA LEU A 66 -3.42 -5.42 -3.01
C LEU A 66 -2.01 -5.57 -3.61
N PHE A 67 -0.95 -5.58 -2.80
CA PHE A 67 0.43 -5.66 -3.32
C PHE A 67 1.08 -7.03 -3.23
N TRP A 68 0.73 -7.87 -2.25
CA TRP A 68 1.48 -9.09 -1.95
C TRP A 68 0.66 -10.38 -1.98
N ASP A 69 -0.63 -10.34 -1.62
CA ASP A 69 -1.45 -11.56 -1.54
C ASP A 69 -2.41 -11.74 -2.72
N CYS A 70 -2.74 -10.66 -3.43
CA CYS A 70 -3.69 -10.71 -4.54
C CYS A 70 -3.10 -11.52 -5.71
N PRO A 71 -3.80 -12.56 -6.20
CA PRO A 71 -3.32 -13.38 -7.32
C PRO A 71 -2.98 -12.56 -8.57
N PHE A 72 -3.78 -11.51 -8.85
CA PHE A 72 -3.52 -10.60 -9.95
C PHE A 72 -2.18 -9.87 -9.75
N SER A 73 -1.97 -9.28 -8.57
CA SER A 73 -0.75 -8.54 -8.27
C SER A 73 0.48 -9.45 -8.28
N MET A 74 0.34 -10.68 -7.81
CA MET A 74 1.41 -11.69 -7.89
C MET A 74 1.78 -12.02 -9.34
N GLN A 75 0.79 -12.11 -10.24
CA GLN A 75 1.06 -12.28 -11.68
C GLN A 75 1.79 -11.06 -12.26
N CYS A 76 1.43 -9.84 -11.86
CA CYS A 76 2.17 -8.65 -12.26
C CYS A 76 3.63 -8.70 -11.78
N TRP A 77 3.89 -9.09 -10.54
CA TRP A 77 5.26 -9.24 -10.03
C TRP A 77 6.07 -10.27 -10.80
N ASN A 78 5.46 -11.40 -11.17
CA ASN A 78 6.11 -12.44 -11.97
C ASN A 78 6.44 -12.01 -13.40
N SER A 79 5.88 -10.89 -13.88
CA SER A 79 6.14 -10.34 -15.22
C SER A 79 7.25 -9.29 -15.26
N ILE A 80 7.79 -8.90 -14.11
CA ILE A 80 8.88 -7.92 -13.95
C ILE A 80 10.20 -8.66 -13.78
#